data_AF-A0A2V6SV64-F1
#
_entry.id   AF-A0A2V6SV64-F1
#
_cell.length_a   1.000
_cell.length_b   1.000
_cell.length_c   1.000
_cell.angle_alpha   90.00
_cell.angle_beta   90.00
_cell.angle_gamma   90.00
#
_symmetry.space_group_name_H-M   'P 1'
#
loop_
_entity.id
_entity.type
_entity.pdbx_description
1 polymer ?
#
loop_
_entity_poly.entity_id
_entity_poly.type
_entity_poly.pdbx_seq_one_letter_code
_entity_poly.pdbx_strand_id
1 'polypeptide(L)'
;MSDAVAAVRDLQIAEDEVYAEFVKRDWCDGLPIVPPTPERVSAMLGGADASRVLGIMPPLWREASVGKLAVNAVMAGCDPAYFPVIVAAVRALLEPAFNLYGVQATTHPVAPLLVVSGPVAGAIGMHAGSGLFGPGFRANATIGRALRLILMNVGGGWPGRHDMATQGSPAKFSFAIAEREDASPWPPLHVRLGFKAEQSVVTLFGGEAPHNVNDHVATTAAGVLNNVADVAATLGSNVGWYMAQSQLLVVLGPEHAATVAADGFSVADVQRFVFEHARIPLGRLKLGGMWGMHDWPLWMQKVTDEAALLPMVPAPEDVYVLVGGEALRRRLEVQNLKRHW
;
A
#
# COMPACT_ATOMS: atom_id res chain seq x y z
N MET A 1 36.40 8.52 1.36
CA MET A 1 36.13 8.72 2.80
C MET A 1 35.19 7.61 3.21
N SER A 2 35.76 6.65 3.96
CA SER A 2 35.11 5.43 4.38
C SER A 2 34.26 5.76 5.60
N ASP A 3 32.94 5.55 5.49
CA ASP A 3 32.13 5.31 6.67
C ASP A 3 31.29 4.06 6.42
N ALA A 4 31.43 3.16 7.39
CA ALA A 4 31.16 1.75 7.32
C ALA A 4 29.70 1.43 6.97
N VAL A 5 29.54 0.29 6.28
CA VAL A 5 28.35 -0.56 6.44
C VAL A 5 28.05 -0.62 7.93
N ALA A 6 27.00 0.08 8.39
CA ALA A 6 26.61 0.03 9.78
C ALA A 6 26.18 -1.41 10.08
N ALA A 7 27.12 -2.18 10.63
CA ALA A 7 26.89 -3.54 11.10
C ALA A 7 25.82 -3.49 12.20
N VAL A 8 24.99 -4.54 12.26
CA VAL A 8 24.12 -4.76 13.41
C VAL A 8 25.03 -4.87 14.64
N ARG A 9 24.78 -4.04 15.66
CA ARG A 9 25.56 -4.01 16.90
C ARG A 9 24.70 -4.51 18.04
N ASP A 10 25.27 -5.37 18.87
CA ASP A 10 24.62 -5.81 20.09
C ASP A 10 24.69 -4.71 21.15
N LEU A 11 23.57 -4.48 21.84
CA LEU A 11 23.46 -3.57 22.97
C LEU A 11 22.96 -4.35 24.18
N GLN A 12 23.51 -4.06 25.36
CA GLN A 12 23.04 -4.58 26.63
C GLN A 12 22.13 -3.52 27.25
N ILE A 13 20.82 -3.79 27.27
CA ILE A 13 19.78 -2.89 27.81
C ILE A 13 18.84 -3.74 28.67
N ALA A 14 18.43 -3.22 29.83
CA ALA A 14 17.43 -3.89 30.65
C ALA A 14 16.09 -4.01 29.89
N GLU A 15 15.39 -5.13 30.03
CA GLU A 15 14.21 -5.45 29.22
C GLU A 15 13.11 -4.38 29.29
N ASP A 16 12.88 -3.82 30.48
CA ASP A 16 11.92 -2.75 30.76
C ASP A 16 12.34 -1.38 30.22
N GLU A 17 13.62 -1.19 29.91
CA GLU A 17 14.16 0.05 29.34
C GLU A 17 14.27 0.01 27.81
N VAL A 18 14.16 -1.17 27.18
CA VAL A 18 14.38 -1.34 25.73
C VAL A 18 13.55 -0.37 24.91
N TYR A 19 12.25 -0.24 25.20
CA TYR A 19 11.38 0.64 24.41
C TYR A 19 11.79 2.11 24.56
N ALA A 20 11.96 2.58 25.80
CA ALA A 20 12.37 3.96 26.07
C ALA A 20 13.69 4.30 25.38
N GLU A 21 14.60 3.34 25.33
CA GLU A 21 15.90 3.51 24.74
C GLU A 21 15.89 3.51 23.20
N PHE A 22 15.02 2.69 22.57
CA PHE A 22 14.78 2.74 21.13
C PHE A 22 14.07 4.02 20.70
N VAL A 23 13.17 4.56 21.54
CA VAL A 23 12.56 5.88 21.32
C VAL A 23 13.63 6.98 21.33
N LYS A 24 14.51 7.01 22.34
CA LYS A 24 15.58 8.03 22.43
C LYS A 24 16.54 8.03 21.24
N ARG A 25 16.72 6.87 20.58
CA ARG A 25 17.62 6.70 19.44
C ARG A 25 16.95 6.90 18.08
N ASP A 26 15.65 7.22 18.07
CA ASP A 26 14.83 7.23 16.85
C ASP A 26 14.97 5.91 16.07
N TRP A 27 14.70 4.78 16.72
CA TRP A 27 14.72 3.45 16.09
C TRP A 27 13.33 2.80 16.01
N CYS A 28 12.30 3.45 16.54
CA CYS A 28 10.92 2.99 16.49
C CYS A 28 9.98 4.07 15.98
N ASP A 29 8.81 3.63 15.54
CA ASP A 29 7.71 4.42 15.00
C ASP A 29 6.80 5.05 16.08
N GLY A 30 7.27 5.12 17.34
CA GLY A 30 6.48 5.63 18.47
C GLY A 30 5.46 4.63 19.04
N LEU A 31 5.45 3.39 18.53
CA LEU A 31 4.71 2.26 19.10
C LEU A 31 5.68 1.30 19.83
N PRO A 32 5.22 0.56 20.86
CA PRO A 32 6.03 -0.47 21.51
C PRO A 32 6.60 -1.48 20.52
N ILE A 33 7.80 -1.98 20.78
CA ILE A 33 8.48 -2.97 19.94
C ILE A 33 8.65 -4.29 20.68
N VAL A 34 8.81 -5.38 19.91
CA VAL A 34 9.42 -6.61 20.45
C VAL A 34 10.94 -6.46 20.37
N PRO A 35 11.70 -6.61 21.47
CA PRO A 35 13.15 -6.49 21.44
C PRO A 35 13.77 -7.48 20.43
N PRO A 36 14.55 -7.00 19.44
CA PRO A 36 15.15 -7.85 18.40
C PRO A 36 16.43 -8.53 18.90
N THR A 37 16.30 -9.44 19.87
CA THR A 37 17.45 -10.19 20.40
C THR A 37 18.06 -11.10 19.32
N PRO A 38 19.35 -11.47 19.43
CA PRO A 38 19.99 -12.38 18.46
C PRO A 38 19.21 -13.66 18.21
N GLU A 39 18.60 -14.25 19.24
CA GLU A 39 17.80 -15.48 19.15
C GLU A 39 16.52 -15.26 18.34
N ARG A 40 15.81 -14.15 18.59
CA ARG A 40 14.57 -13.81 17.85
C ARG A 40 14.87 -13.48 16.40
N VAL A 41 15.98 -12.78 16.13
CA VAL A 41 16.43 -12.47 14.77
C VAL A 41 16.85 -13.75 14.04
N SER A 42 17.58 -14.66 14.70
CA SER A 42 17.93 -15.97 14.14
C SER A 42 16.69 -16.80 13.80
N ALA A 43 15.70 -16.84 14.69
CA ALA A 43 14.42 -17.52 14.46
C ALA A 43 13.65 -16.89 13.28
N MET A 44 13.63 -15.56 13.19
CA MET A 44 13.01 -14.82 12.07
C MET A 44 13.69 -15.14 10.73
N LEU A 45 15.01 -15.29 10.71
CA LEU A 45 15.77 -15.63 9.51
C LEU A 45 15.51 -17.06 9.02
N GLY A 46 15.25 -18.01 9.92
CA GLY A 46 14.95 -19.40 9.56
C GLY A 46 16.04 -20.08 8.72
N GLY A 47 17.31 -19.67 8.90
CA GLY A 47 18.46 -20.17 8.13
C GLY A 47 18.81 -19.37 6.87
N ALA A 48 18.08 -18.29 6.56
CA ALA A 48 18.47 -17.35 5.51
C ALA A 48 19.79 -16.63 5.83
N ASP A 49 20.61 -16.39 4.80
CA ASP A 49 21.86 -15.63 4.94
C ASP A 49 21.56 -14.16 5.28
N ALA A 50 21.87 -13.77 6.51
CA ALA A 50 21.68 -12.42 7.03
C ALA A 50 22.50 -11.35 6.30
N SER A 51 23.63 -11.74 5.69
CA SER A 51 24.53 -10.82 4.99
C SER A 51 24.06 -10.49 3.57
N ARG A 52 23.16 -11.30 3.01
CA ARG A 52 22.61 -11.09 1.66
C ARG A 52 21.97 -9.71 1.56
N VAL A 53 22.48 -8.89 0.64
CA VAL A 53 21.96 -7.55 0.32
C VAL A 53 20.92 -7.66 -0.80
N LEU A 54 19.75 -7.07 -0.61
CA LEU A 54 18.69 -7.02 -1.63
C LEU A 54 18.82 -5.81 -2.56
N GLY A 55 19.49 -4.76 -2.10
CA GLY A 55 19.79 -3.56 -2.86
C GLY A 55 20.08 -2.36 -1.95
N ILE A 56 20.10 -1.18 -2.54
CA ILE A 56 20.42 0.07 -1.85
C ILE A 56 19.14 0.89 -1.64
N MET A 57 18.80 1.14 -0.39
CA MET A 57 17.53 1.77 -0.02
C MET A 57 17.69 3.28 0.12
N PRO A 58 17.00 4.10 -0.70
CA PRO A 58 16.89 5.55 -0.48
C PRO A 58 16.10 5.88 0.80
N PRO A 59 16.12 7.13 1.27
CA PRO A 59 16.95 8.26 0.82
C PRO A 59 18.41 8.25 1.31
N LEU A 60 18.76 7.45 2.32
CA LEU A 60 20.13 7.38 2.84
C LEU A 60 21.07 6.48 2.03
N TRP A 61 20.53 5.78 1.03
CA TRP A 61 21.28 4.87 0.15
C TRP A 61 22.08 3.82 0.93
N ARG A 62 21.45 3.23 1.96
CA ARG A 62 22.05 2.17 2.78
C ARG A 62 21.70 0.80 2.23
N GLU A 63 22.59 -0.16 2.42
CA GLU A 63 22.33 -1.56 2.08
C GLU A 63 21.16 -2.13 2.89
N ALA A 64 20.16 -2.65 2.18
CA ALA A 64 19.05 -3.42 2.73
C ALA A 64 19.41 -4.91 2.76
N SER A 65 20.11 -5.33 3.82
CA SER A 65 20.43 -6.74 4.03
C SER A 65 19.29 -7.51 4.69
N VAL A 66 19.19 -8.81 4.41
CA VAL A 66 18.19 -9.71 4.99
C VAL A 66 18.23 -9.67 6.52
N GLY A 67 19.41 -9.57 7.14
CA GLY A 67 19.55 -9.41 8.59
C GLY A 67 18.91 -8.13 9.12
N LYS A 68 19.09 -6.98 8.45
CA LYS A 68 18.45 -5.72 8.84
C LYS A 68 16.93 -5.80 8.71
N LEU A 69 16.43 -6.50 7.70
CA LEU A 69 15.00 -6.73 7.52
C LEU A 69 14.43 -7.61 8.65
N ALA A 70 15.14 -8.67 9.03
CA ALA A 70 14.73 -9.55 10.13
C ALA A 70 14.65 -8.81 11.47
N VAL A 71 15.62 -7.95 11.77
CA VAL A 71 15.60 -7.08 12.97
C VAL A 71 14.32 -6.24 13.01
N ASN A 72 13.98 -5.56 11.92
CA ASN A 72 12.78 -4.71 11.85
C ASN A 72 11.47 -5.53 11.86
N ALA A 73 11.47 -6.72 11.25
CA ALA A 73 10.32 -7.63 11.30
C ALA A 73 10.05 -8.12 12.73
N VAL A 74 11.10 -8.47 13.48
CA VAL A 74 10.96 -8.80 14.91
C VAL A 74 10.42 -7.59 15.68
N MET A 75 11.00 -6.40 15.51
CA MET A 75 10.54 -5.18 16.18
C MET A 75 9.04 -4.91 15.95
N ALA A 76 8.55 -5.16 14.74
CA ALA A 76 7.15 -5.02 14.38
C ALA A 76 6.21 -6.08 15.01
N GLY A 77 6.75 -7.16 15.60
CA GLY A 77 5.98 -8.27 16.16
C GLY A 77 5.56 -9.33 15.13
N CYS A 78 6.23 -9.39 13.98
CA CYS A 78 5.95 -10.37 12.94
C CYS A 78 6.11 -11.80 13.46
N ASP A 79 5.28 -12.69 12.92
CA ASP A 79 5.56 -14.12 12.96
C ASP A 79 6.64 -14.45 11.91
N PRO A 80 7.58 -15.38 12.16
CA PRO A 80 8.57 -15.79 11.17
C PRO A 80 7.98 -16.25 9.83
N ALA A 81 6.76 -16.81 9.83
CA ALA A 81 6.07 -17.20 8.59
C ALA A 81 5.81 -16.01 7.64
N TYR A 82 5.81 -14.77 8.16
CA TYR A 82 5.57 -13.56 7.36
C TYR A 82 6.84 -13.04 6.68
N PHE A 83 8.02 -13.47 7.14
CA PHE A 83 9.30 -12.92 6.69
C PHE A 83 9.55 -13.03 5.17
N PRO A 84 9.19 -14.14 4.49
CA PRO A 84 9.33 -14.22 3.04
C PRO A 84 8.53 -13.14 2.28
N VAL A 85 7.35 -12.76 2.78
CA VAL A 85 6.53 -11.68 2.19
C VAL A 85 7.23 -10.34 2.35
N ILE A 86 7.85 -10.07 3.51
CA ILE A 86 8.62 -8.84 3.76
C ILE A 86 9.86 -8.76 2.85
N VAL A 87 10.57 -9.88 2.67
CA VAL A 87 11.71 -9.95 1.75
C VAL A 87 11.27 -9.68 0.30
N ALA A 88 10.15 -10.28 -0.15
CA ALA A 88 9.58 -10.02 -1.46
C ALA A 88 9.15 -8.56 -1.64
N ALA A 89 8.50 -7.98 -0.62
CA ALA A 89 8.10 -6.58 -0.58
C ALA A 89 9.30 -5.63 -0.74
N VAL A 90 10.39 -5.86 0.00
CA VAL A 90 11.58 -5.01 -0.09
C VAL A 90 12.25 -5.14 -1.45
N ARG A 91 12.26 -6.32 -2.07
CA ARG A 91 12.74 -6.46 -3.46
C ARG A 91 11.90 -5.61 -4.42
N ALA A 92 10.57 -5.67 -4.32
CA ALA A 92 9.69 -4.87 -5.14
C ALA A 92 9.84 -3.35 -4.89
N LEU A 93 10.05 -2.93 -3.64
CA LEU A 93 10.30 -1.53 -3.29
C LEU A 93 11.57 -0.99 -3.95
N LEU A 94 12.58 -1.84 -4.12
CA LEU A 94 13.89 -1.47 -4.67
C LEU A 94 13.92 -1.52 -6.21
N GLU A 95 12.85 -1.99 -6.86
CA GLU A 95 12.73 -1.93 -8.31
C GLU A 95 12.64 -0.46 -8.76
N PRO A 96 13.43 -0.02 -9.75
CA PRO A 96 13.42 1.37 -10.21
C PRO A 96 12.04 1.89 -10.62
N ALA A 97 11.19 0.99 -11.15
CA ALA A 97 9.83 1.30 -11.57
C ALA A 97 8.94 1.80 -10.41
N PHE A 98 9.21 1.43 -9.16
CA PHE A 98 8.43 1.91 -8.01
C PHE A 98 8.81 3.34 -7.57
N ASN A 99 9.98 3.84 -7.98
CA ASN A 99 10.49 5.17 -7.62
C ASN A 99 10.45 5.42 -6.09
N LEU A 100 11.06 4.53 -5.31
CA LEU A 100 11.02 4.62 -3.85
C LEU A 100 11.57 5.94 -3.28
N TYR A 101 12.56 6.55 -3.94
CA TYR A 101 13.08 7.85 -3.53
C TYR A 101 11.97 8.92 -3.60
N GLY A 102 11.25 8.98 -4.73
CA GLY A 102 10.11 9.89 -4.89
C GLY A 102 9.00 9.61 -3.88
N VAL A 103 8.73 8.35 -3.56
CA VAL A 103 7.70 7.97 -2.56
C VAL A 103 8.11 8.36 -1.13
N GLN A 104 9.40 8.26 -0.77
CA GLN A 104 9.83 8.59 0.59
C GLN A 104 10.13 10.07 0.80
N ALA A 105 10.72 10.75 -0.19
CA ALA A 105 11.21 12.13 -0.04
C ALA A 105 10.18 13.21 -0.44
N THR A 106 8.97 12.81 -0.83
CA THR A 106 7.90 13.72 -1.25
C THR A 106 7.21 14.41 -0.07
N THR A 107 6.59 15.55 -0.37
CA THR A 107 5.64 16.24 0.53
C THR A 107 4.26 15.59 0.57
N HIS A 108 3.94 14.71 -0.38
CA HIS A 108 2.71 13.93 -0.44
C HIS A 108 2.65 12.95 0.75
N PRO A 109 1.52 12.83 1.48
CA PRO A 109 1.30 11.81 2.53
C PRO A 109 1.20 10.34 2.05
N VAL A 110 1.95 9.96 1.01
CA VAL A 110 1.96 8.63 0.41
C VAL A 110 2.61 7.57 1.31
N ALA A 111 2.08 6.35 1.29
CA ALA A 111 2.66 5.17 1.90
C ALA A 111 2.67 4.01 0.89
N PRO A 112 3.70 3.14 0.91
CA PRO A 112 3.66 1.90 0.15
C PRO A 112 2.58 0.97 0.71
N LEU A 113 1.50 0.77 -0.04
CA LEU A 113 0.52 -0.29 0.18
C LEU A 113 1.10 -1.60 -0.30
N LEU A 114 1.12 -2.59 0.59
CA LEU A 114 1.41 -3.97 0.25
C LEU A 114 0.11 -4.72 -0.09
N VAL A 115 0.02 -5.29 -1.29
CA VAL A 115 -1.09 -6.19 -1.67
C VAL A 115 -0.53 -7.58 -1.88
N VAL A 116 -1.00 -8.55 -1.10
CA VAL A 116 -0.61 -9.96 -1.22
C VAL A 116 -1.72 -10.73 -1.91
N SER A 117 -1.37 -11.42 -2.98
CA SER A 117 -2.27 -12.23 -3.82
C SER A 117 -1.62 -13.61 -4.03
N GLY A 118 -2.40 -14.67 -3.92
CA GLY A 118 -2.02 -16.06 -4.05
C GLY A 118 -2.01 -16.85 -2.73
N PRO A 119 -1.67 -18.16 -2.78
CA PRO A 119 -1.88 -19.10 -1.67
C PRO A 119 -1.21 -18.71 -0.34
N VAL A 120 -0.12 -17.94 -0.37
CA VAL A 120 0.60 -17.50 0.85
C VAL A 120 -0.29 -16.67 1.76
N ALA A 121 -1.22 -15.87 1.21
CA ALA A 121 -2.08 -15.00 2.00
C ALA A 121 -2.92 -15.81 2.99
N GLY A 122 -3.56 -16.88 2.51
CA GLY A 122 -4.31 -17.81 3.35
C GLY A 122 -3.40 -18.61 4.29
N ALA A 123 -2.25 -19.08 3.80
CA ALA A 123 -1.32 -19.90 4.58
C ALA A 123 -0.76 -19.19 5.83
N ILE A 124 -0.55 -17.86 5.75
CA ILE A 124 -0.03 -17.07 6.87
C ILE A 124 -1.12 -16.29 7.61
N GLY A 125 -2.40 -16.50 7.26
CA GLY A 125 -3.53 -15.83 7.91
C GLY A 125 -3.60 -14.32 7.67
N MET A 126 -3.17 -13.85 6.49
CA MET A 126 -3.48 -12.47 6.07
C MET A 126 -4.97 -12.31 5.81
N HIS A 127 -5.50 -11.18 6.23
CA HIS A 127 -6.92 -10.85 6.16
C HIS A 127 -7.26 -10.04 4.92
N ALA A 128 -8.38 -10.40 4.28
CA ALA A 128 -8.94 -9.75 3.10
C ALA A 128 -10.40 -9.29 3.30
N GLY A 129 -10.99 -9.51 4.48
CA GLY A 129 -12.41 -9.33 4.77
C GLY A 129 -12.78 -8.01 5.47
N SER A 130 -13.81 -8.05 6.32
CA SER A 130 -14.33 -6.89 7.08
C SER A 130 -13.23 -6.09 7.77
N GLY A 131 -13.27 -4.76 7.64
CA GLY A 131 -12.20 -3.91 8.19
C GLY A 131 -10.86 -4.15 7.52
N LEU A 132 -10.84 -4.36 6.19
CA LEU A 132 -9.66 -4.70 5.38
C LEU A 132 -8.43 -3.84 5.70
N PHE A 133 -8.62 -2.53 5.81
CA PHE A 133 -7.57 -1.56 6.10
C PHE A 133 -7.32 -1.35 7.60
N GLY A 134 -7.82 -2.27 8.42
CA GLY A 134 -7.61 -2.36 9.86
C GLY A 134 -8.63 -1.61 10.72
N PRO A 135 -8.44 -1.67 12.05
CA PRO A 135 -7.45 -2.50 12.77
C PRO A 135 -7.92 -3.95 12.99
N GLY A 136 -7.01 -4.85 13.40
CA GLY A 136 -7.40 -6.13 14.03
C GLY A 136 -6.67 -7.40 13.60
N PHE A 137 -5.82 -7.36 12.57
CA PHE A 137 -5.24 -8.58 11.99
C PHE A 137 -3.71 -8.58 12.10
N ARG A 138 -3.15 -9.48 12.92
CA ARG A 138 -1.71 -9.51 13.24
C ARG A 138 -0.85 -9.55 11.98
N ALA A 139 -1.14 -10.43 11.02
CA ALA A 139 -0.35 -10.55 9.79
C ALA A 139 -0.28 -9.21 9.03
N ASN A 140 -1.44 -8.64 8.65
CA ASN A 140 -1.52 -7.35 7.96
C ASN A 140 -0.83 -6.23 8.76
N ALA A 141 -1.17 -6.08 10.04
CA ALA A 141 -0.70 -4.99 10.87
C ALA A 141 0.83 -5.03 11.03
N THR A 142 1.39 -6.22 11.32
CA THR A 142 2.83 -6.39 11.58
C THR A 142 3.66 -6.38 10.29
N ILE A 143 3.15 -6.93 9.18
CA ILE A 143 3.83 -6.85 7.87
C ILE A 143 3.94 -5.39 7.40
N GLY A 144 2.82 -4.65 7.43
CA GLY A 144 2.83 -3.23 7.05
C GLY A 144 3.73 -2.40 7.95
N ARG A 145 3.71 -2.65 9.27
CA ARG A 145 4.58 -1.98 10.24
C ARG A 145 6.05 -2.33 10.05
N ALA A 146 6.38 -3.60 9.77
CA ALA A 146 7.74 -4.03 9.48
C ALA A 146 8.29 -3.29 8.27
N LEU A 147 7.48 -3.15 7.21
CA LEU A 147 7.88 -2.37 6.04
C LEU A 147 8.17 -0.91 6.40
N ARG A 148 7.31 -0.27 7.22
CA ARG A 148 7.56 1.10 7.68
C ARG A 148 8.86 1.21 8.48
N LEU A 149 9.09 0.32 9.44
CA LEU A 149 10.31 0.31 10.25
C LEU A 149 11.55 0.12 9.37
N ILE A 150 11.49 -0.73 8.35
CA ILE A 150 12.58 -0.91 7.38
C ILE A 150 12.85 0.40 6.62
N LEU A 151 11.83 1.06 6.09
CA LEU A 151 11.97 2.35 5.41
C LEU A 151 12.59 3.43 6.31
N MET A 152 12.22 3.45 7.59
CA MET A 152 12.75 4.40 8.56
C MET A 152 14.19 4.05 8.99
N ASN A 153 14.44 2.83 9.45
CA ASN A 153 15.72 2.43 10.03
C ASN A 153 16.81 2.15 8.98
N VAL A 154 16.44 1.56 7.85
CA VAL A 154 17.37 1.27 6.73
C VAL A 154 17.39 2.41 5.74
N GLY A 155 16.23 2.81 5.22
CA GLY A 155 16.14 3.89 4.21
C GLY A 155 16.40 5.28 4.78
N GLY A 156 16.07 5.50 6.05
CA GLY A 156 16.17 6.81 6.68
C GLY A 156 14.95 7.70 6.48
N GLY A 157 13.80 7.15 6.05
CA GLY A 157 12.52 7.84 5.81
C GLY A 157 11.83 8.38 7.06
N TRP A 158 12.57 9.13 7.88
CA TRP A 158 12.11 9.78 9.10
C TRP A 158 11.39 11.10 8.79
N PRO A 159 10.17 11.29 9.30
CA PRO A 159 9.43 12.54 9.14
C PRO A 159 10.25 13.76 9.57
N GLY A 160 10.27 14.80 8.73
CA GLY A 160 11.00 16.05 8.98
C GLY A 160 12.51 15.98 8.82
N ARG A 161 13.07 14.83 8.43
CA ARG A 161 14.50 14.66 8.10
C ARG A 161 14.71 14.33 6.63
N HIS A 162 14.10 13.24 6.19
CA HIS A 162 14.15 12.81 4.78
C HIS A 162 12.79 12.42 4.23
N ASP A 163 11.83 12.06 5.10
CA ASP A 163 10.42 12.01 4.74
C ASP A 163 9.84 13.41 4.89
N MET A 164 9.51 14.03 3.76
CA MET A 164 9.12 15.43 3.67
C MET A 164 7.60 15.63 3.70
N ALA A 165 6.83 14.58 4.00
CA ALA A 165 5.37 14.66 4.00
C ALA A 165 4.89 15.79 4.92
N THR A 166 4.06 16.69 4.38
CA THR A 166 3.66 17.91 5.10
C THR A 166 2.69 17.64 6.24
N GLN A 167 1.76 16.69 6.05
CA GLN A 167 0.80 16.25 7.08
C GLN A 167 1.02 14.79 7.52
N GLY A 168 1.62 13.96 6.67
CA GLY A 168 1.71 12.52 6.88
C GLY A 168 0.36 11.80 6.70
N SER A 169 0.32 10.50 7.01
CA SER A 169 -0.90 9.67 6.88
C SER A 169 -0.89 8.54 7.92
N PRO A 170 -2.05 8.16 8.49
CA PRO A 170 -2.16 6.92 9.28
C PRO A 170 -1.69 5.67 8.54
N ALA A 171 -1.81 5.64 7.20
CA ALA A 171 -1.29 4.55 6.37
C ALA A 171 0.24 4.39 6.48
N LYS A 172 0.96 5.42 6.95
CA LYS A 172 2.40 5.32 7.21
C LYS A 172 2.75 4.45 8.42
N PHE A 173 1.81 4.08 9.31
CA PHE A 173 2.10 3.15 10.40
C PHE A 173 2.04 1.68 9.98
N SER A 174 1.06 1.33 9.15
CA SER A 174 0.89 -0.01 8.60
C SER A 174 -0.08 0.04 7.41
N PHE A 175 0.32 -0.55 6.29
CA PHE A 175 -0.51 -0.58 5.08
C PHE A 175 -0.26 -1.84 4.26
N ALA A 176 -0.86 -2.94 4.70
CA ALA A 176 -0.76 -4.24 4.03
C ALA A 176 -2.12 -4.95 4.04
N ILE A 177 -2.51 -5.49 2.89
CA ILE A 177 -3.78 -6.19 2.68
C ILE A 177 -3.55 -7.49 1.89
N ALA A 178 -4.45 -8.44 2.05
CA ALA A 178 -4.61 -9.53 1.09
C ALA A 178 -5.77 -9.21 0.13
N GLU A 179 -5.68 -9.71 -1.10
CA GLU A 179 -6.80 -9.66 -2.05
C GLU A 179 -7.90 -10.66 -1.64
N ARG A 180 -9.17 -10.28 -1.83
CA ARG A 180 -10.32 -11.15 -1.53
C ARG A 180 -10.64 -12.08 -2.70
N GLU A 181 -9.76 -13.05 -2.94
CA GLU A 181 -9.85 -13.98 -4.07
C GLU A 181 -11.08 -14.89 -4.04
N ASP A 182 -11.48 -15.34 -2.85
CA ASP A 182 -12.61 -16.26 -2.62
C ASP A 182 -13.98 -15.64 -2.88
N ALA A 183 -14.07 -14.30 -2.91
CA ALA A 183 -15.30 -13.57 -3.16
C ALA A 183 -15.21 -12.62 -4.37
N SER A 184 -14.12 -12.71 -5.14
CA SER A 184 -13.95 -11.94 -6.38
C SER A 184 -14.65 -12.65 -7.55
N PRO A 185 -15.43 -11.93 -8.38
CA PRO A 185 -15.97 -12.50 -9.62
C PRO A 185 -14.92 -12.59 -10.74
N TRP A 186 -13.73 -11.98 -10.56
CA TRP A 186 -12.65 -11.97 -11.55
C TRP A 186 -11.42 -12.74 -11.04
N PRO A 187 -10.53 -13.21 -11.95
CA PRO A 187 -9.28 -13.84 -11.56
C PRO A 187 -8.45 -12.96 -10.60
N PRO A 188 -7.70 -13.56 -9.65
CA PRO A 188 -6.83 -12.84 -8.74
C PRO A 188 -5.85 -11.89 -9.45
N LEU A 189 -5.45 -10.82 -8.78
CA LEU A 189 -4.48 -9.83 -9.25
C LEU A 189 -3.22 -10.48 -9.78
N HIS A 190 -2.62 -11.42 -9.05
CA HIS A 190 -1.39 -12.07 -9.50
C HIS A 190 -1.58 -12.81 -10.84
N VAL A 191 -2.73 -13.47 -11.04
CA VAL A 191 -3.06 -14.13 -12.32
C VAL A 191 -3.26 -13.10 -13.42
N ARG A 192 -3.96 -11.99 -13.13
CA ARG A 192 -4.16 -10.89 -14.07
C ARG A 192 -2.85 -10.21 -14.48
N LEU A 193 -1.84 -10.22 -13.60
CA LEU A 193 -0.48 -9.74 -13.87
C LEU A 193 0.40 -10.79 -14.59
N GLY A 194 -0.16 -11.95 -14.96
CA GLY A 194 0.54 -12.97 -15.76
C GLY A 194 1.28 -14.05 -14.95
N PHE A 195 1.11 -14.10 -13.62
CA PHE A 195 1.64 -15.17 -12.79
C PHE A 195 0.70 -16.39 -12.78
N LYS A 196 1.23 -17.57 -12.42
CA LYS A 196 0.43 -18.79 -12.31
C LYS A 196 -0.40 -18.78 -11.01
N ALA A 197 -1.53 -19.46 -11.01
CA ALA A 197 -2.47 -19.50 -9.87
C ALA A 197 -1.85 -20.07 -8.58
N GLU A 198 -0.82 -20.90 -8.68
CA GLU A 198 -0.13 -21.49 -7.53
C GLU A 198 0.98 -20.56 -6.98
N GLN A 199 1.32 -19.48 -7.70
CA GLN A 199 2.32 -18.52 -7.26
C GLN A 199 1.70 -17.49 -6.34
N SER A 200 2.48 -17.06 -5.35
CA SER A 200 2.13 -15.91 -4.53
C SER A 200 2.95 -14.70 -4.94
N VAL A 201 2.30 -13.54 -4.98
CA VAL A 201 2.88 -12.28 -5.45
C VAL A 201 2.60 -11.18 -4.45
N VAL A 202 3.59 -10.31 -4.30
CA VAL A 202 3.47 -9.05 -3.57
C VAL A 202 3.45 -7.93 -4.61
N THR A 203 2.36 -7.18 -4.65
CA THR A 203 2.22 -5.97 -5.48
C THR A 203 2.31 -4.75 -4.58
N LEU A 204 3.08 -3.75 -5.00
CA LEU A 204 3.21 -2.48 -4.30
C LEU A 204 2.47 -1.37 -5.01
N PHE A 205 1.81 -0.53 -4.24
CA PHE A 205 1.15 0.66 -4.73
C PHE A 205 1.51 1.86 -3.85
N GLY A 206 1.97 2.96 -4.43
CA GLY A 206 2.19 4.20 -3.69
C GLY A 206 0.85 4.92 -3.50
N GLY A 207 0.22 4.76 -2.34
CA GLY A 207 -1.14 5.28 -2.10
C GLY A 207 -1.27 6.11 -0.83
N GLU A 208 -2.33 6.90 -0.77
CA GLU A 208 -2.80 7.56 0.45
C GLU A 208 -3.69 6.62 1.26
N ALA A 209 -4.17 7.11 2.41
CA ALA A 209 -5.31 6.46 3.07
C ALA A 209 -6.52 6.43 2.10
N PRO A 210 -7.27 5.32 2.06
CA PRO A 210 -8.36 5.19 1.09
C PRO A 210 -9.46 6.22 1.35
N HIS A 211 -10.00 6.81 0.27
CA HIS A 211 -11.23 7.58 0.34
C HIS A 211 -12.43 6.63 0.16
N ASN A 212 -13.44 6.74 1.03
CA ASN A 212 -14.62 5.90 0.91
C ASN A 212 -15.53 6.40 -0.22
N VAL A 213 -15.96 5.49 -1.09
CA VAL A 213 -17.03 5.73 -2.06
C VAL A 213 -18.30 5.14 -1.48
N ASN A 214 -19.30 5.98 -1.22
CA ASN A 214 -20.54 5.57 -0.59
C ASN A 214 -21.63 5.31 -1.62
N ASP A 215 -22.13 4.07 -1.68
CA ASP A 215 -23.26 3.70 -2.51
C ASP A 215 -24.09 2.59 -1.85
N HIS A 216 -25.38 2.87 -1.66
CA HIS A 216 -26.34 1.95 -1.05
C HIS A 216 -27.53 1.62 -1.97
N VAL A 217 -27.51 2.11 -3.22
CA VAL A 217 -28.70 2.09 -4.08
C VAL A 217 -28.41 1.55 -5.48
N ALA A 218 -27.21 1.77 -6.02
CA ALA A 218 -26.92 1.32 -7.37
C ALA A 218 -27.00 -0.21 -7.47
N THR A 219 -27.73 -0.65 -8.49
CA THR A 219 -27.94 -2.06 -8.83
C THR A 219 -27.39 -2.41 -10.19
N THR A 220 -26.63 -1.50 -10.80
CA THR A 220 -25.99 -1.64 -12.11
C THR A 220 -24.52 -1.26 -12.03
N ALA A 221 -23.70 -1.81 -12.92
CA ALA A 221 -22.29 -1.45 -13.07
C ALA A 221 -22.12 0.05 -13.26
N ALA A 222 -22.88 0.65 -14.18
CA ALA A 222 -22.80 2.08 -14.46
C ALA A 222 -23.12 2.93 -13.22
N GLY A 223 -24.12 2.56 -12.42
CA GLY A 223 -24.46 3.28 -11.19
C GLY A 223 -23.30 3.27 -10.18
N VAL A 224 -22.74 2.08 -9.91
CA VAL A 224 -21.61 1.91 -8.99
C VAL A 224 -20.36 2.64 -9.49
N LEU A 225 -20.00 2.42 -10.76
CA LEU A 225 -18.76 2.95 -11.32
C LEU A 225 -18.81 4.46 -11.58
N ASN A 226 -19.99 5.05 -11.78
CA ASN A 226 -20.14 6.51 -11.84
C ASN A 226 -19.75 7.16 -10.50
N ASN A 227 -20.17 6.58 -9.37
CA ASN A 227 -19.78 7.08 -8.05
C ASN A 227 -18.26 6.96 -7.82
N VAL A 228 -17.66 5.87 -8.28
CA VAL A 228 -16.19 5.69 -8.25
C VAL A 228 -15.49 6.75 -9.10
N ALA A 229 -15.96 6.97 -10.32
CA ALA A 229 -15.37 7.93 -11.25
C ALA A 229 -15.48 9.38 -10.75
N ASP A 230 -16.61 9.75 -10.15
CA ASP A 230 -16.83 11.09 -9.60
C ASP A 230 -15.89 11.38 -8.41
N VAL A 231 -15.78 10.43 -7.47
CA VAL A 231 -14.84 10.54 -6.34
C VAL A 231 -13.39 10.61 -6.83
N ALA A 232 -13.03 9.78 -7.82
CA ALA A 232 -11.70 9.80 -8.41
C ALA A 232 -11.39 11.16 -9.07
N ALA A 233 -12.38 11.86 -9.60
CA ALA A 233 -12.27 13.15 -10.30
C ALA A 233 -12.30 14.39 -9.38
N THR A 234 -11.69 14.32 -8.20
CA THR A 234 -11.64 15.44 -7.25
C THR A 234 -10.56 16.46 -7.61
N LEU A 235 -10.96 17.73 -7.81
CA LEU A 235 -10.07 18.88 -8.06
C LEU A 235 -9.22 19.17 -6.80
N GLY A 236 -8.01 18.62 -6.74
CA GLY A 236 -7.12 18.73 -5.57
C GLY A 236 -6.60 17.39 -5.05
N SER A 237 -7.02 16.26 -5.64
CA SER A 237 -6.37 14.97 -5.43
C SER A 237 -4.88 15.03 -5.78
N ASN A 238 -4.01 14.42 -4.97
CA ASN A 238 -2.59 14.22 -5.35
C ASN A 238 -2.44 13.17 -6.46
N VAL A 239 -3.46 12.32 -6.61
CA VAL A 239 -3.54 11.33 -7.68
C VAL A 239 -4.16 11.99 -8.90
N GLY A 240 -3.36 12.18 -9.95
CA GLY A 240 -3.78 12.52 -11.31
C GLY A 240 -3.11 13.75 -11.94
N TRP A 241 -3.19 13.85 -13.28
CA TRP A 241 -2.93 15.03 -14.15
C TRP A 241 -1.53 15.64 -14.19
N TYR A 242 -0.86 15.72 -13.05
CA TYR A 242 0.38 16.50 -12.87
C TYR A 242 1.62 15.67 -13.16
N MET A 243 1.49 14.35 -13.12
CA MET A 243 2.61 13.41 -13.28
C MET A 243 2.23 12.39 -14.35
N ALA A 244 3.13 12.20 -15.32
CA ALA A 244 2.96 11.23 -16.40
C ALA A 244 2.84 9.76 -15.93
N GLN A 245 3.00 9.49 -14.63
CA GLN A 245 2.98 8.16 -14.01
C GLN A 245 1.85 8.03 -12.96
N SER A 246 0.79 8.85 -13.04
CA SER A 246 -0.35 8.73 -12.10
C SER A 246 -1.11 7.42 -12.30
N GLN A 247 -1.39 6.74 -11.19
CA GLN A 247 -2.18 5.51 -11.15
C GLN A 247 -3.31 5.66 -10.13
N LEU A 248 -4.42 4.98 -10.37
CA LEU A 248 -5.58 4.95 -9.47
C LEU A 248 -5.79 3.53 -8.98
N LEU A 249 -6.01 3.34 -7.68
CA LEU A 249 -6.40 2.04 -7.13
C LEU A 249 -7.86 2.08 -6.67
N VAL A 250 -8.68 1.23 -7.29
CA VAL A 250 -10.08 1.00 -6.93
C VAL A 250 -10.17 -0.34 -6.20
N VAL A 251 -10.65 -0.33 -4.97
CA VAL A 251 -10.94 -1.54 -4.19
C VAL A 251 -12.45 -1.66 -4.01
N LEU A 252 -13.05 -2.61 -4.72
CA LEU A 252 -14.48 -2.87 -4.66
C LEU A 252 -14.80 -3.86 -3.54
N GLY A 253 -15.89 -3.59 -2.83
CA GLY A 253 -16.51 -4.59 -1.95
C GLY A 253 -17.02 -5.78 -2.78
N PRO A 254 -17.05 -7.01 -2.23
CA PRO A 254 -17.51 -8.19 -2.97
C PRO A 254 -18.91 -8.06 -3.57
N GLU A 255 -19.83 -7.36 -2.89
CA GLU A 255 -21.18 -7.11 -3.40
C GLU A 255 -21.18 -6.21 -4.64
N HIS A 256 -20.49 -5.06 -4.59
CA HIS A 256 -20.37 -4.16 -5.73
C HIS A 256 -19.63 -4.82 -6.90
N ALA A 257 -18.57 -5.59 -6.63
CA ALA A 257 -17.87 -6.35 -7.64
C ALA A 257 -18.80 -7.36 -8.33
N ALA A 258 -19.61 -8.09 -7.56
CA ALA A 258 -20.60 -9.04 -8.09
C ALA A 258 -21.68 -8.35 -8.94
N THR A 259 -22.22 -7.20 -8.49
CA THR A 259 -23.16 -6.39 -9.27
C THR A 259 -22.56 -5.94 -10.59
N VAL A 260 -21.32 -5.44 -10.57
CA VAL A 260 -20.62 -5.00 -11.77
C VAL A 260 -20.40 -6.16 -12.75
N ALA A 261 -19.94 -7.32 -12.25
CA ALA A 261 -19.73 -8.51 -13.07
C ALA A 261 -21.04 -9.10 -13.62
N ALA A 262 -22.16 -9.00 -12.88
CA ALA A 262 -23.47 -9.46 -13.32
C ALA A 262 -24.00 -8.68 -14.54
N ASP A 263 -23.62 -7.42 -14.68
CA ASP A 263 -23.85 -6.60 -15.88
C ASP A 263 -22.88 -6.91 -17.03
N GLY A 264 -22.01 -7.90 -16.87
CA GLY A 264 -21.08 -8.39 -17.89
C GLY A 264 -19.74 -7.66 -17.94
N PHE A 265 -19.42 -6.80 -16.98
CA PHE A 265 -18.15 -6.07 -16.97
C PHE A 265 -16.98 -6.98 -16.57
N SER A 266 -15.97 -7.02 -17.42
CA SER A 266 -14.64 -7.49 -17.05
C SER A 266 -13.87 -6.42 -16.27
N VAL A 267 -12.72 -6.79 -15.70
CA VAL A 267 -11.78 -5.82 -15.11
C VAL A 267 -11.38 -4.75 -16.13
N ALA A 268 -11.14 -5.13 -17.38
CA ALA A 268 -10.77 -4.18 -18.43
C ALA A 268 -11.92 -3.19 -18.73
N ASP A 269 -13.17 -3.62 -18.62
CA ASP A 269 -14.33 -2.75 -18.77
C ASP A 269 -14.46 -1.78 -17.59
N VAL A 270 -14.18 -2.23 -16.36
CA VAL A 270 -14.12 -1.34 -15.18
C VAL A 270 -13.02 -0.29 -15.35
N GLN A 271 -11.82 -0.72 -15.73
CA GLN A 271 -10.67 0.13 -16.01
C GLN A 271 -11.01 1.20 -17.04
N ARG A 272 -11.58 0.76 -18.17
CA ARG A 272 -12.00 1.64 -19.26
C ARG A 272 -13.11 2.59 -18.84
N PHE A 273 -14.11 2.11 -18.10
CA PHE A 273 -15.22 2.94 -17.63
C PHE A 273 -14.72 4.04 -16.70
N VAL A 274 -13.96 3.67 -15.66
CA VAL A 274 -13.40 4.63 -14.69
C VAL A 274 -12.46 5.58 -15.39
N PHE A 275 -11.62 5.10 -16.32
CA PHE A 275 -10.87 5.97 -17.20
C PHE A 275 -11.84 6.91 -17.92
N GLU A 276 -12.66 6.49 -18.87
CA GLU A 276 -13.50 7.39 -19.68
C GLU A 276 -14.36 8.41 -18.88
N HIS A 277 -14.81 8.07 -17.68
CA HIS A 277 -15.72 8.90 -16.87
C HIS A 277 -15.04 9.72 -15.77
N ALA A 278 -13.88 9.32 -15.24
CA ALA A 278 -13.13 10.11 -14.28
C ALA A 278 -12.40 11.24 -15.02
N ARG A 279 -13.11 12.34 -15.22
CA ARG A 279 -12.70 13.47 -16.07
C ARG A 279 -12.97 14.80 -15.39
N ILE A 280 -12.03 15.73 -15.52
CA ILE A 280 -12.22 17.12 -15.09
C ILE A 280 -12.09 18.02 -16.33
N PRO A 281 -13.04 18.94 -16.59
CA PRO A 281 -12.90 19.92 -17.66
C PRO A 281 -11.67 20.80 -17.46
N LEU A 282 -10.96 21.13 -18.54
CA LEU A 282 -9.81 22.02 -18.51
C LEU A 282 -10.11 23.36 -17.81
N GLY A 283 -11.27 23.96 -18.07
CA GLY A 283 -11.70 25.20 -17.43
C GLY A 283 -11.77 25.10 -15.90
N ARG A 284 -12.18 23.94 -15.37
CA ARG A 284 -12.20 23.67 -13.92
C ARG A 284 -10.79 23.46 -13.37
N LEU A 285 -9.90 22.80 -14.12
CA LEU A 285 -8.50 22.63 -13.72
C LEU A 285 -7.78 23.98 -13.61
N LYS A 286 -8.03 24.92 -14.53
CA LYS A 286 -7.44 26.28 -14.46
C LYS A 286 -7.78 27.05 -13.18
N LEU A 287 -8.85 26.67 -12.47
CA LEU A 287 -9.24 27.30 -11.20
C LEU A 287 -8.46 26.77 -9.99
N GLY A 288 -7.70 25.69 -10.13
CA GLY A 288 -7.02 25.05 -9.00
C GLY A 288 -6.12 23.90 -9.44
N GLY A 289 -6.07 22.84 -8.61
CA GLY A 289 -5.42 21.57 -8.95
C GLY A 289 -4.10 21.74 -9.67
N MET A 290 -3.14 22.48 -9.09
CA MET A 290 -1.78 22.65 -9.63
C MET A 290 -1.67 22.94 -11.16
N TRP A 291 -2.66 23.64 -11.74
CA TRP A 291 -2.63 24.02 -13.15
C TRP A 291 -1.35 24.79 -13.49
N GLY A 292 -0.72 24.46 -14.63
CA GLY A 292 0.52 25.08 -15.08
C GLY A 292 1.79 24.54 -14.42
N MET A 293 1.72 23.45 -13.67
CA MET A 293 2.91 22.73 -13.20
C MET A 293 3.71 22.14 -14.37
N HIS A 294 5.04 22.23 -14.31
CA HIS A 294 5.94 21.96 -15.44
C HIS A 294 5.90 20.52 -15.98
N ASP A 295 5.47 19.54 -15.16
CA ASP A 295 5.58 18.11 -15.46
C ASP A 295 4.36 17.51 -16.20
N TRP A 296 3.45 18.36 -16.68
CA TRP A 296 2.29 17.91 -17.44
C TRP A 296 2.70 17.17 -18.73
N PRO A 297 2.00 16.10 -19.13
CA PRO A 297 2.19 15.47 -20.44
C PRO A 297 2.04 16.50 -21.57
N LEU A 298 2.96 16.46 -22.55
CA LEU A 298 3.01 17.44 -23.65
C LEU A 298 1.70 17.59 -24.41
N TRP A 299 0.91 16.51 -24.52
CA TRP A 299 -0.38 16.57 -25.20
C TRP A 299 -1.42 17.34 -24.38
N MET A 300 -1.41 17.23 -23.04
CA MET A 300 -2.31 17.99 -22.16
C MET A 300 -1.98 19.49 -22.19
N GLN A 301 -0.68 19.84 -22.27
CA GLN A 301 -0.24 21.23 -22.41
C GLN A 301 -0.75 21.90 -23.70
N LYS A 302 -1.08 21.10 -24.73
CA LYS A 302 -1.60 21.58 -26.01
C LYS A 302 -3.12 21.71 -26.04
N VAL A 303 -3.84 21.23 -25.03
CA VAL A 303 -5.29 21.36 -24.96
C VAL A 303 -5.65 22.79 -24.57
N THR A 304 -6.47 23.45 -25.40
CA THR A 304 -6.87 24.85 -25.19
C THR A 304 -8.37 25.02 -24.95
N ASP A 305 -9.21 24.09 -25.40
CA ASP A 305 -10.66 24.10 -25.17
C ASP A 305 -10.98 23.86 -23.69
N GLU A 306 -11.62 24.84 -23.05
CA GLU A 306 -11.96 24.78 -21.62
C GLU A 306 -13.01 23.72 -21.30
N ALA A 307 -13.81 23.30 -22.29
CA ALA A 307 -14.75 22.20 -22.15
C ALA A 307 -14.10 20.81 -22.29
N ALA A 308 -12.84 20.75 -22.73
CA ALA A 308 -12.15 19.47 -22.92
C ALA A 308 -12.03 18.71 -21.60
N LEU A 309 -12.52 17.48 -21.60
CA LEU A 309 -12.49 16.55 -20.49
C LEU A 309 -11.14 15.84 -20.45
N LEU A 310 -10.26 16.24 -19.54
CA LEU A 310 -8.97 15.58 -19.38
C LEU A 310 -9.15 14.27 -18.59
N PRO A 311 -8.28 13.25 -18.75
CA PRO A 311 -8.19 12.01 -17.95
C PRO A 311 -7.30 11.97 -16.69
N MET A 312 -7.83 11.41 -15.57
CA MET A 312 -7.11 11.35 -14.27
C MET A 312 -5.77 10.63 -14.39
N VAL A 313 -5.73 9.56 -15.17
CA VAL A 313 -4.58 8.68 -15.37
C VAL A 313 -4.25 8.58 -16.87
N PRO A 314 -3.02 8.19 -17.26
CA PRO A 314 -2.60 8.18 -18.66
C PRO A 314 -3.37 7.19 -19.54
N ALA A 315 -3.70 6.01 -19.01
CA ALA A 315 -4.39 4.94 -19.74
C ALA A 315 -5.38 4.17 -18.85
N PRO A 316 -6.35 3.44 -19.42
CA PRO A 316 -7.23 2.56 -18.65
C PRO A 316 -6.50 1.60 -17.71
N GLU A 317 -5.36 1.06 -18.14
CA GLU A 317 -4.57 0.07 -17.41
C GLU A 317 -3.92 0.66 -16.14
N ASP A 318 -3.80 1.98 -16.05
CA ASP A 318 -3.33 2.68 -14.85
C ASP A 318 -4.41 2.79 -13.76
N VAL A 319 -5.63 2.33 -14.04
CA VAL A 319 -6.65 2.04 -13.02
C VAL A 319 -6.47 0.59 -12.56
N TYR A 320 -5.95 0.39 -11.36
CA TYR A 320 -5.89 -0.93 -10.73
C TYR A 320 -7.22 -1.24 -10.06
N VAL A 321 -7.72 -2.46 -10.25
CA VAL A 321 -9.00 -2.91 -9.68
C VAL A 321 -8.75 -4.12 -8.80
N LEU A 322 -9.13 -4.04 -7.53
CA LEU A 322 -9.07 -5.14 -6.56
C LEU A 322 -10.44 -5.40 -5.95
N VAL A 323 -10.64 -6.61 -5.47
CA VAL A 323 -11.76 -6.94 -4.58
C VAL A 323 -11.22 -7.12 -3.17
N GLY A 324 -11.87 -6.48 -2.21
CA GLY A 324 -11.42 -6.46 -0.83
C GLY A 324 -12.54 -6.05 0.11
N GLY A 325 -12.48 -6.50 1.36
CA GLY A 325 -13.51 -6.24 2.34
C GLY A 325 -14.54 -7.37 2.43
N GLU A 326 -15.70 -7.04 2.99
CA GLU A 326 -16.79 -7.99 3.16
C GLU A 326 -18.09 -7.35 2.66
N ALA A 327 -18.97 -8.17 2.10
CA ALA A 327 -20.32 -7.72 1.78
C ALA A 327 -21.13 -7.66 3.06
N LEU A 328 -22.01 -6.66 3.21
CA LEU A 328 -22.97 -6.65 4.32
C LEU A 328 -24.07 -7.70 4.05
N ARG A 329 -23.75 -8.99 4.09
CA ARG A 329 -24.78 -10.02 4.17
C ARG A 329 -25.51 -9.77 5.49
N ARG A 330 -26.83 -9.54 5.43
CA ARG A 330 -27.72 -9.54 6.60
C ARG A 330 -27.67 -10.93 7.28
N ARG A 331 -26.62 -11.24 8.03
CA ARG A 331 -26.70 -12.16 9.15
C ARG A 331 -27.01 -11.31 10.36
N LEU A 332 -28.29 -11.01 10.53
CA LEU A 332 -28.83 -10.76 11.86
C LEU A 332 -28.86 -12.10 12.62
N GLU A 333 -27.69 -12.68 12.88
CA GLU A 333 -27.52 -13.56 14.03
C GLU A 333 -27.00 -12.66 15.14
N VAL A 334 -27.92 -11.92 15.75
CA VAL A 334 -27.68 -11.30 17.06
C VAL A 334 -27.59 -12.44 18.07
N GLN A 335 -26.46 -13.14 18.10
CA GLN A 335 -26.09 -13.97 19.23
C GLN A 335 -25.39 -13.08 20.24
N ASN A 336 -26.14 -12.73 21.28
CA ASN A 336 -25.70 -12.29 22.61
C ASN A 336 -24.18 -12.13 22.83
N LEU A 337 -23.60 -11.03 22.34
CA LEU A 337 -22.31 -10.53 22.81
C LEU A 337 -22.55 -9.52 23.94
N LYS A 338 -23.19 -10.00 25.01
CA LYS A 338 -22.90 -9.50 26.35
C LYS A 338 -21.91 -10.46 26.98
N ARG A 339 -20.63 -10.13 26.93
CA ARG A 339 -19.62 -10.33 27.99
C ARG A 339 -18.22 -10.09 27.45
N HIS A 340 -17.38 -9.57 28.35
CA HIS A 340 -15.92 -9.43 28.29
C HIS A 340 -15.41 -8.11 27.71
N TRP A 341 -15.60 -7.06 28.50
CA TRP A 341 -14.48 -6.21 28.95
C TRP A 341 -14.38 -6.35 30.46
#